data_AF-A0A412LPY4-F1
#
_entry.id   AF-A0A412LPY4-F1
#
_cell.length_a   1.000
_cell.length_b   1.000
_cell.length_c   1.000
_cell.angle_alpha   90.00
_cell.angle_beta   90.00
_cell.angle_gamma   90.00
#
_symmetry.space_group_name_H-M   'P 1'
#
loop_
_entity.id
_entity.type
_entity.pdbx_description
1 polymer ?
#
loop_
_entity_poly.entity_id
_entity_poly.type
_entity_poly.pdbx_seq_one_letter_code
_entity_poly.pdbx_strand_id
1 'polypeptide(L)'
;MTKENSNSQNPEEMAKAAQEAAVKAAMEQAQAMFGNIPGFQMPGGMQEQIMAQMGAGMPDMAAAQAQQEAMLKAAGINPETVVQAGRQNMAYANQMMQEMMDSAFDEGLSSSDAMAQMMEAFGDDSWTINRAEDGKLDEEQLRLLAFGAPMLVYNDEKVDTIDSDADVETIKYTLEDWWNVTDRDSTLGIVRWLLEDGHHAEADEALAEIRTRGFENISQEERFDEDRKMGDVCLIMENMLENGWYPQGKIPESVIAWDLVRVVNLGRWAYLCGYVNADEMWQIMQVAADTAVEHFSSWEEYGQSFVMGRGVWHGDPDDSETAKEIVELLLENDESPWKQSYWTK
;
A
#
# COMPACT_ATOMS: atom_id res chain seq x y z
N MET A 1 4.84 -54.58 -6.13
CA MET A 1 5.72 -53.39 -6.00
C MET A 1 5.47 -52.50 -7.20
N THR A 2 4.44 -51.67 -7.12
CA THR A 2 4.12 -50.64 -8.10
C THR A 2 4.59 -49.33 -7.50
N LYS A 3 5.64 -48.73 -8.09
CA LYS A 3 6.17 -47.44 -7.68
C LYS A 3 5.18 -46.36 -8.09
N GLU A 4 4.82 -45.52 -7.12
CA GLU A 4 4.12 -44.26 -7.32
C GLU A 4 4.95 -43.34 -8.22
N ASN A 5 4.35 -42.86 -9.31
CA ASN A 5 4.87 -41.76 -10.09
C ASN A 5 4.49 -40.46 -9.37
N SER A 6 5.48 -39.89 -8.67
CA SER A 6 5.47 -38.50 -8.21
C SER A 6 5.31 -37.58 -9.41
N ASN A 7 4.16 -36.91 -9.51
CA ASN A 7 3.89 -35.87 -10.50
C ASN A 7 4.68 -34.61 -10.11
N SER A 8 5.97 -34.56 -10.46
CA SER A 8 6.77 -33.34 -10.37
C SER A 8 6.32 -32.40 -11.49
N GLN A 9 5.49 -31.42 -11.18
CA GLN A 9 5.16 -30.34 -12.11
C GLN A 9 6.46 -29.67 -12.55
N ASN A 10 6.63 -29.51 -13.87
CA ASN A 10 7.85 -28.94 -14.46
C ASN A 10 8.00 -27.49 -13.96
N PRO A 11 9.19 -27.02 -13.53
CA PRO A 11 9.38 -25.66 -13.03
C PRO A 11 8.87 -24.55 -13.97
N GLU A 12 8.87 -24.79 -15.28
CA GLU A 12 8.28 -23.88 -16.28
C GLU A 12 6.75 -23.80 -16.19
N GLU A 13 6.06 -24.90 -15.89
CA GLU A 13 4.59 -24.90 -15.72
C GLU A 13 4.19 -24.21 -14.41
N MET A 14 4.99 -24.38 -13.35
CA MET A 14 4.77 -23.65 -12.09
C MET A 14 5.05 -22.16 -12.23
N ALA A 15 6.13 -21.78 -12.94
CA ALA A 15 6.44 -20.37 -13.19
C ALA A 15 5.37 -19.71 -14.06
N LYS A 16 4.87 -20.41 -15.08
CA LYS A 16 3.76 -19.94 -15.93
C LYS A 16 2.46 -19.80 -15.13
N ALA A 17 2.13 -20.77 -14.29
CA ALA A 17 0.96 -20.69 -13.42
C ALA A 17 1.07 -19.58 -12.37
N ALA A 18 2.26 -19.36 -11.80
CA ALA A 18 2.53 -18.26 -10.87
C ALA A 18 2.44 -16.90 -11.56
N GLN A 19 2.89 -16.79 -12.80
CA GLN A 19 2.81 -15.56 -13.58
C GLN A 19 1.39 -15.26 -14.06
N GLU A 20 0.64 -16.28 -14.51
CA GLU A 20 -0.79 -16.16 -14.83
C GLU A 20 -1.61 -15.80 -13.58
N ALA A 21 -1.28 -16.38 -12.42
CA ALA A 21 -1.88 -16.03 -11.14
C ALA A 21 -1.52 -14.61 -10.71
N ALA A 22 -0.27 -14.16 -10.90
CA ALA A 22 0.15 -12.80 -10.57
C ALA A 22 -0.52 -11.75 -11.46
N VAL A 23 -0.69 -12.03 -12.75
CA VAL A 23 -1.40 -11.14 -13.67
C VAL A 23 -2.90 -11.14 -13.40
N LYS A 24 -3.49 -12.31 -13.11
CA LYS A 24 -4.89 -12.42 -12.71
C LYS A 24 -5.13 -11.68 -11.39
N ALA A 25 -4.25 -11.85 -10.41
CA ALA A 25 -4.29 -11.12 -9.15
C ALA A 25 -4.12 -9.62 -9.36
N ALA A 26 -3.22 -9.17 -10.24
CA ALA A 26 -3.08 -7.75 -10.58
C ALA A 26 -4.32 -7.19 -11.30
N MET A 27 -5.01 -8.00 -12.11
CA MET A 27 -6.25 -7.61 -12.78
C MET A 27 -7.46 -7.62 -11.84
N GLU A 28 -7.56 -8.60 -10.93
CA GLU A 28 -8.57 -8.66 -9.87
C GLU A 28 -8.32 -7.55 -8.84
N GLN A 29 -7.06 -7.22 -8.54
CA GLN A 29 -6.63 -6.09 -7.74
C GLN A 29 -7.04 -4.77 -8.40
N ALA A 30 -6.80 -4.59 -9.69
CA ALA A 30 -7.34 -3.46 -10.43
C ALA A 30 -8.88 -3.44 -10.36
N GLN A 31 -9.54 -4.56 -10.67
CA GLN A 31 -11.00 -4.62 -10.70
C GLN A 31 -11.66 -4.41 -9.33
N ALA A 32 -11.01 -4.84 -8.24
CA ALA A 32 -11.39 -4.61 -6.85
C ALA A 32 -11.07 -3.19 -6.38
N MET A 33 -9.97 -2.59 -6.85
CA MET A 33 -9.66 -1.16 -6.67
C MET A 33 -10.70 -0.26 -7.35
N PHE A 34 -11.31 -0.71 -8.45
CA PHE A 34 -12.17 0.10 -9.31
C PHE A 34 -13.68 -0.23 -9.23
N GLY A 35 -14.07 -1.20 -8.40
CA GLY A 35 -15.48 -1.46 -8.13
C GLY A 35 -16.13 -0.27 -7.43
N ASN A 36 -17.21 0.27 -8.03
CA ASN A 36 -18.07 1.32 -7.49
C ASN A 36 -17.51 2.76 -7.39
N ILE A 37 -16.34 3.08 -7.95
CA ILE A 37 -15.83 4.47 -8.00
C ILE A 37 -16.64 5.33 -8.98
N PRO A 38 -17.28 6.44 -8.55
CA PRO A 38 -18.04 7.32 -9.44
C PRO A 38 -17.17 7.93 -10.55
N GLY A 39 -17.55 7.73 -11.81
CA GLY A 39 -16.89 8.33 -12.98
C GLY A 39 -15.73 7.52 -13.56
N PHE A 40 -15.36 6.39 -12.94
CA PHE A 40 -14.39 5.47 -13.51
C PHE A 40 -15.08 4.52 -14.51
N GLN A 41 -14.61 4.51 -15.76
CA GLN A 41 -14.98 3.51 -16.77
C GLN A 41 -13.72 2.82 -17.26
N MET A 42 -13.59 1.52 -16.96
CA MET A 42 -12.53 0.69 -17.55
C MET A 42 -12.56 0.80 -19.08
N PRO A 43 -11.43 1.06 -19.76
CA PRO A 43 -11.36 1.01 -21.22
C PRO A 43 -11.71 -0.41 -21.70
N GLY A 44 -12.89 -0.57 -22.29
CA GLY A 44 -13.30 -1.83 -22.92
C GLY A 44 -12.28 -2.27 -23.97
N GLY A 45 -11.80 -3.51 -23.85
CA GLY A 45 -10.85 -4.13 -24.78
C GLY A 45 -9.41 -4.25 -24.27
N MET A 46 -9.03 -3.61 -23.16
CA MET A 46 -7.67 -3.77 -22.60
C MET A 46 -7.43 -5.20 -22.09
N GLN A 47 -8.44 -5.83 -21.50
CA GLN A 47 -8.43 -7.25 -21.09
C GLN A 47 -8.21 -8.19 -22.29
N GLU A 48 -8.87 -7.92 -23.42
CA GLU A 48 -8.73 -8.69 -24.66
C GLU A 48 -7.39 -8.45 -25.34
N GLN A 49 -6.81 -7.25 -25.24
CA GLN A 49 -5.52 -6.91 -25.84
C GLN A 49 -4.35 -7.52 -25.05
N ILE A 50 -4.44 -7.50 -23.73
CA ILE A 50 -3.48 -8.11 -22.80
C ILE A 50 -3.57 -9.64 -22.89
N MET A 51 -4.77 -10.22 -22.91
CA MET A 51 -4.96 -11.66 -23.15
C MET A 51 -4.61 -12.09 -24.57
N ALA A 52 -4.79 -11.25 -25.61
CA ALA A 52 -4.37 -11.57 -26.97
C ALA A 52 -2.83 -11.53 -27.12
N GLN A 53 -2.14 -10.63 -26.40
CA GLN A 53 -0.68 -10.61 -26.35
C GLN A 53 -0.09 -11.77 -25.54
N MET A 54 -0.77 -12.21 -24.47
CA MET A 54 -0.34 -13.37 -23.67
C MET A 54 -0.77 -14.73 -24.23
N GLY A 55 -1.90 -14.78 -24.96
CA GLY A 55 -2.43 -15.99 -25.60
C GLY A 55 -1.72 -16.38 -26.90
N ALA A 56 -0.97 -15.46 -27.51
CA ALA A 56 0.02 -15.79 -28.51
C ALA A 56 1.25 -16.36 -27.79
N GLY A 57 1.23 -17.69 -27.58
CA GLY A 57 2.30 -18.41 -26.88
C GLY A 57 3.70 -17.94 -27.27
N MET A 58 4.60 -17.89 -26.26
CA MET A 58 5.94 -17.30 -26.30
C MET A 58 6.50 -17.10 -27.71
N PRO A 59 6.91 -15.87 -28.10
CA PRO A 59 7.75 -15.72 -29.26
C PRO A 59 8.98 -16.60 -29.07
N ASP A 60 9.31 -17.38 -30.10
CA ASP A 60 10.51 -18.18 -30.20
C ASP A 60 11.68 -17.41 -29.54
N MET A 61 12.38 -18.01 -28.58
CA MET A 61 13.46 -17.33 -27.83
C MET A 61 14.51 -16.73 -28.78
N ALA A 62 14.67 -17.33 -29.96
CA ALA A 62 15.49 -16.79 -31.05
C ALA A 62 14.91 -15.49 -31.65
N ALA A 63 13.59 -15.37 -31.76
CA ALA A 63 12.90 -14.16 -32.20
C ALA A 63 12.90 -13.05 -31.14
N ALA A 64 12.74 -13.37 -29.86
CA ALA A 64 12.85 -12.41 -28.76
C ALA A 64 14.29 -11.84 -28.64
N GLN A 65 15.30 -12.72 -28.74
CA GLN A 65 16.70 -12.28 -28.83
C GLN A 65 16.97 -11.46 -30.09
N ALA A 66 16.49 -11.89 -31.26
CA ALA A 66 16.67 -11.12 -32.49
C ALA A 66 15.99 -9.74 -32.45
N GLN A 67 14.85 -9.60 -31.75
CA GLN A 67 14.14 -8.35 -31.59
C GLN A 67 14.85 -7.41 -30.61
N GLN A 68 15.39 -7.93 -29.51
CA GLN A 68 16.23 -7.18 -28.57
C GLN A 68 17.54 -6.74 -29.23
N GLU A 69 18.18 -7.62 -30.01
CA GLU A 69 19.39 -7.31 -30.76
C GLU A 69 19.14 -6.25 -31.85
N ALA A 70 17.98 -6.31 -32.53
CA ALA A 70 17.56 -5.31 -33.51
C ALA A 70 17.26 -3.95 -32.87
N MET A 71 16.66 -3.92 -31.67
CA MET A 71 16.36 -2.69 -30.93
C MET A 71 17.66 -2.00 -30.44
N LEU A 72 18.62 -2.77 -29.92
CA LEU A 72 19.94 -2.26 -29.51
C LEU A 72 20.72 -1.70 -30.70
N LYS A 73 20.66 -2.39 -31.85
CA LYS A 73 21.30 -1.95 -33.10
C LYS A 73 20.65 -0.70 -33.69
N ALA A 74 19.33 -0.56 -33.58
CA ALA A 74 18.58 0.64 -33.96
C ALA A 74 18.90 1.85 -33.07
N ALA A 75 19.24 1.61 -31.81
CA ALA A 75 19.72 2.63 -30.87
C ALA A 75 21.24 2.94 -31.01
N GLY A 76 21.95 2.29 -31.93
CA GLY A 76 23.39 2.49 -32.17
C GLY A 76 24.30 1.86 -31.11
N ILE A 77 23.77 0.99 -30.24
CA ILE A 77 24.49 0.37 -29.12
C ILE A 77 24.94 -1.03 -29.55
N ASN A 78 26.24 -1.32 -29.40
CA ASN A 78 26.78 -2.64 -29.73
C ASN A 78 26.32 -3.68 -28.68
N PRO A 79 25.62 -4.76 -29.08
CA PRO A 79 25.08 -5.77 -28.15
C PRO A 79 26.14 -6.44 -27.28
N GLU A 80 27.37 -6.62 -27.79
CA GLU A 80 28.47 -7.21 -27.02
C GLU A 80 28.86 -6.33 -25.82
N THR A 81 28.68 -5.01 -25.92
CA THR A 81 29.01 -4.06 -24.85
C THR A 81 28.06 -4.18 -23.67
N VAL A 82 26.79 -4.49 -23.91
CA VAL A 82 25.77 -4.69 -22.87
C VAL A 82 25.99 -6.01 -22.12
N VAL A 83 26.32 -7.08 -22.86
CA VAL A 83 26.64 -8.39 -22.25
C VAL A 83 27.94 -8.32 -21.45
N GLN A 84 28.93 -7.58 -21.93
CA GLN A 84 30.19 -7.39 -21.22
C GLN A 84 30.02 -6.50 -19.96
N ALA A 85 29.22 -5.43 -20.04
CA ALA A 85 28.88 -4.59 -18.90
C ALA A 85 28.08 -5.37 -17.83
N GLY A 86 27.13 -6.21 -18.24
CA GLY A 86 26.39 -7.08 -17.31
C GLY A 86 27.29 -8.10 -16.59
N ARG A 87 28.25 -8.70 -17.31
CA ARG A 87 29.24 -9.61 -16.71
C ARG A 87 30.22 -8.87 -15.78
N GLN A 88 30.64 -7.66 -16.14
CA GLN A 88 31.51 -6.83 -15.30
C GLN A 88 30.79 -6.35 -14.04
N ASN A 89 29.51 -5.95 -14.13
CA ASN A 89 28.72 -5.56 -12.95
C ASN A 89 28.50 -6.73 -12.00
N MET A 90 28.23 -7.93 -12.50
CA MET A 90 28.12 -9.14 -11.66
C MET A 90 29.46 -9.54 -11.03
N ALA A 91 30.56 -9.42 -11.77
CA ALA A 91 31.90 -9.67 -11.23
C ALA A 91 32.30 -8.63 -10.17
N TYR A 92 31.94 -7.37 -10.38
CA TYR A 92 32.16 -6.27 -9.44
C TYR A 92 31.32 -6.44 -8.16
N ALA A 93 30.06 -6.82 -8.28
CA ALA A 93 29.19 -7.12 -7.14
C ALA A 93 29.71 -8.31 -6.32
N ASN A 94 30.13 -9.39 -6.97
CA ASN A 94 30.73 -10.53 -6.28
C ASN A 94 32.06 -10.18 -5.60
N GLN A 95 32.90 -9.35 -6.24
CA GLN A 95 34.18 -8.93 -5.67
C GLN A 95 33.99 -7.99 -4.47
N MET A 96 33.03 -7.06 -4.54
CA MET A 96 32.68 -6.17 -3.44
C MET A 96 32.14 -6.95 -2.23
N MET A 97 31.31 -7.97 -2.47
CA MET A 97 30.79 -8.85 -1.42
C MET A 97 31.91 -9.67 -0.76
N GLN A 98 32.92 -10.08 -1.52
CA GLN A 98 34.06 -10.85 -1.03
C GLN A 98 35.04 -9.98 -0.22
N GLU A 99 35.36 -8.77 -0.70
CA GLU A 99 36.23 -7.82 0.01
C GLU A 99 35.60 -7.32 1.32
N MET A 100 34.27 -7.19 1.36
CA MET A 100 33.52 -6.82 2.57
C MET A 100 33.51 -7.96 3.60
N MET A 101 33.39 -9.22 3.16
CA MET A 101 33.56 -10.38 4.03
C MET A 101 34.98 -10.50 4.58
N ASP A 102 36.00 -10.32 3.73
CA ASP A 102 37.40 -10.42 4.16
C ASP A 102 37.78 -9.28 5.14
N SER A 103 37.26 -8.06 4.96
CA SER A 103 37.46 -6.96 5.93
C SER A 103 36.78 -7.23 7.28
N ALA A 104 35.60 -7.85 7.30
CA ALA A 104 34.91 -8.23 8.53
C ALA A 104 35.69 -9.29 9.35
N PHE A 105 36.50 -10.13 8.69
CA PHE A 105 37.37 -11.11 9.35
C PHE A 105 38.71 -10.53 9.84
N ASP A 106 39.25 -9.48 9.21
CA ASP A 106 40.57 -8.90 9.53
C ASP A 106 40.50 -7.88 10.71
N GLU A 107 39.35 -7.24 10.94
CA GLU A 107 39.13 -6.31 12.07
C GLU A 107 38.76 -6.98 13.39
N GLY A 108 38.68 -8.32 13.44
CA GLY A 108 38.42 -9.07 14.67
C GLY A 108 37.02 -8.84 15.26
N LEU A 109 36.08 -8.35 14.47
CA LEU A 109 34.68 -8.18 14.86
C LEU A 109 34.05 -9.56 15.09
N SER A 110 33.26 -9.68 16.15
CA SER A 110 32.41 -10.84 16.36
C SER A 110 31.48 -11.02 15.16
N SER A 111 31.16 -12.26 14.82
CA SER A 111 30.15 -12.55 13.79
C SER A 111 28.81 -11.86 14.08
N SER A 112 28.51 -11.52 15.35
CA SER A 112 27.34 -10.72 15.73
C SER A 112 27.43 -9.27 15.27
N ASP A 113 28.62 -8.66 15.33
CA ASP A 113 28.81 -7.23 15.10
C ASP A 113 28.94 -6.96 13.60
N ALA A 114 29.55 -7.89 12.86
CA ALA A 114 29.51 -7.89 11.39
C ALA A 114 28.09 -8.15 10.86
N MET A 115 27.30 -9.01 11.52
CA MET A 115 25.88 -9.22 11.18
C MET A 115 25.02 -8.00 11.51
N ALA A 116 25.31 -7.29 12.61
CA ALA A 116 24.62 -6.04 12.97
C ALA A 116 24.94 -4.92 11.98
N GLN A 117 26.22 -4.75 11.59
CA GLN A 117 26.60 -3.80 10.55
C GLN A 117 26.08 -4.20 9.17
N MET A 118 25.90 -5.50 8.91
CA MET A 118 25.21 -5.98 7.72
C MET A 118 23.72 -5.61 7.76
N MET A 119 23.01 -5.74 8.89
CA MET A 119 21.63 -5.27 9.02
C MET A 119 21.51 -3.73 9.03
N GLU A 120 22.54 -2.98 9.41
CA GLU A 120 22.57 -1.52 9.20
C GLU A 120 22.83 -1.16 7.74
N ALA A 121 23.61 -1.96 7.00
CA ALA A 121 23.97 -1.70 5.59
C ALA A 121 22.92 -2.22 4.58
N PHE A 122 22.21 -3.29 4.93
CA PHE A 122 20.97 -3.74 4.31
C PHE A 122 19.85 -3.17 5.18
N GLY A 123 19.50 -1.90 4.95
CA GLY A 123 18.72 -1.05 5.85
C GLY A 123 17.58 -1.74 6.59
N ASP A 124 17.35 -1.29 7.82
CA ASP A 124 16.24 -1.72 8.67
C ASP A 124 14.95 -1.74 7.84
N ASP A 125 14.34 -2.92 7.68
CA ASP A 125 13.04 -3.08 7.00
C ASP A 125 11.90 -2.37 7.76
N SER A 126 12.22 -1.66 8.86
CA SER A 126 11.29 -0.88 9.66
C SER A 126 10.82 0.42 8.98
N TRP A 127 9.55 0.76 9.18
CA TRP A 127 8.99 2.07 8.82
C TRP A 127 9.68 3.20 9.58
N THR A 128 9.84 4.35 8.91
CA THR A 128 10.48 5.54 9.50
C THR A 128 9.56 6.76 9.45
N ILE A 129 9.76 7.71 10.37
CA ILE A 129 9.05 8.98 10.39
C ILE A 129 9.96 10.06 9.80
N ASN A 130 9.60 10.57 8.63
CA ASN A 130 10.34 11.65 7.98
C ASN A 130 9.75 13.02 8.33
N ARG A 131 10.61 14.00 8.61
CA ARG A 131 10.21 15.38 8.94
C ARG A 131 10.95 16.40 8.08
N ALA A 132 10.26 17.47 7.73
CA ALA A 132 10.80 18.64 7.03
C ALA A 132 11.48 19.60 7.99
N GLU A 133 10.95 19.72 9.22
CA GLU A 133 11.43 20.65 10.26
C GLU A 133 11.51 22.12 9.79
N ASP A 134 10.66 22.51 8.84
CA ASP A 134 10.69 23.84 8.23
C ASP A 134 9.92 24.91 9.03
N GLY A 135 9.12 24.50 10.01
CA GLY A 135 8.35 25.38 10.89
C GLY A 135 7.28 26.22 10.19
N LYS A 136 6.81 25.79 9.01
CA LYS A 136 5.79 26.53 8.23
C LYS A 136 4.37 26.34 8.74
N LEU A 137 4.07 25.21 9.38
CA LEU A 137 2.74 24.85 9.86
C LEU A 137 2.56 25.22 11.33
N ASP A 138 1.38 25.72 11.68
CA ASP A 138 0.99 25.93 13.08
C ASP A 138 0.50 24.63 13.76
N GLU A 139 0.24 24.69 15.07
CA GLU A 139 -0.17 23.52 15.86
C GLU A 139 -1.47 22.89 15.36
N GLU A 140 -2.41 23.69 14.86
CA GLU A 140 -3.70 23.20 14.35
C GLU A 140 -3.52 22.51 13.00
N GLN A 141 -2.74 23.10 12.10
CA GLN A 141 -2.38 22.52 10.81
C GLN A 141 -1.61 21.21 10.97
N LEU A 142 -0.67 21.14 11.91
CA LEU A 142 0.04 19.90 12.25
C LEU A 142 -0.92 18.84 12.80
N ARG A 143 -1.88 19.22 13.64
CA ARG A 143 -2.92 18.29 14.14
C ARG A 143 -3.77 17.74 13.01
N LEU A 144 -4.21 18.58 12.07
CA LEU A 144 -5.02 18.13 10.93
C LEU A 144 -4.24 17.17 10.04
N LEU A 145 -2.97 17.47 9.77
CA LEU A 145 -2.10 16.58 8.98
C LEU A 145 -1.84 15.25 9.70
N ALA A 146 -1.82 15.23 11.03
CA ALA A 146 -1.61 14.02 11.84
C ALA A 146 -2.65 12.92 11.56
N PHE A 147 -3.88 13.28 11.17
CA PHE A 147 -4.89 12.30 10.75
C PHE A 147 -4.51 11.59 9.44
N GLY A 148 -3.68 12.18 8.59
CA GLY A 148 -3.14 11.53 7.39
C GLY A 148 -1.86 10.73 7.63
N ALA A 149 -1.25 10.83 8.82
CA ALA A 149 0.10 10.33 9.09
C ALA A 149 0.34 8.85 8.72
N PRO A 150 -0.59 7.91 8.93
CA PRO A 150 -0.38 6.52 8.49
C PRO A 150 -0.10 6.39 6.99
N MET A 151 -0.80 7.17 6.16
CA MET A 151 -0.58 7.18 4.72
C MET A 151 0.73 7.88 4.34
N LEU A 152 1.12 8.90 5.10
CA LEU A 152 2.38 9.63 4.87
C LEU A 152 3.59 8.73 5.14
N VAL A 153 3.58 8.02 6.27
CA VAL A 153 4.62 7.04 6.61
C VAL A 153 4.67 5.93 5.55
N TYR A 154 3.53 5.39 5.14
CA TYR A 154 3.46 4.37 4.10
C TYR A 154 4.08 4.82 2.77
N ASN A 155 3.89 6.09 2.40
CA ASN A 155 4.40 6.67 1.17
C ASN A 155 5.83 7.25 1.28
N ASP A 156 6.51 7.07 2.43
CA ASP A 156 7.80 7.69 2.72
C ASP A 156 7.78 9.24 2.63
N GLU A 157 6.63 9.85 2.93
CA GLU A 157 6.43 11.30 2.88
C GLU A 157 6.61 11.96 4.25
N LYS A 158 6.90 13.27 4.22
CA LYS A 158 7.14 14.06 5.44
C LYS A 158 5.83 14.34 6.18
N VAL A 159 5.83 14.12 7.50
CA VAL A 159 4.62 14.18 8.34
C VAL A 159 4.27 15.57 8.87
N ASP A 160 5.12 16.57 8.66
CA ASP A 160 5.01 17.92 9.24
C ASP A 160 5.07 19.04 8.19
N THR A 161 4.79 18.73 6.93
CA THR A 161 4.70 19.72 5.85
C THR A 161 3.63 19.36 4.81
N ILE A 162 3.12 20.37 4.11
CA ILE A 162 2.21 20.18 2.97
C ILE A 162 2.96 20.04 1.64
N ASP A 163 4.26 20.37 1.61
CA ASP A 163 5.12 20.20 0.45
C ASP A 163 5.38 18.69 0.21
N SER A 164 5.56 18.29 -1.04
CA SER A 164 5.96 16.91 -1.41
C SER A 164 7.25 16.93 -2.22
N ASP A 165 8.05 15.88 -2.07
CA ASP A 165 9.25 15.67 -2.90
C ASP A 165 8.87 15.16 -4.30
N ALA A 166 7.67 14.62 -4.48
CA ALA A 166 7.14 14.24 -5.77
C ALA A 166 6.84 15.48 -6.62
N ASP A 167 7.13 15.40 -7.92
CA ASP A 167 6.77 16.49 -8.82
C ASP A 167 5.26 16.52 -9.08
N VAL A 168 4.74 17.72 -9.34
CA VAL A 168 3.31 17.96 -9.51
C VAL A 168 2.70 17.13 -10.66
N GLU A 169 3.44 16.83 -11.72
CA GLU A 169 2.89 16.05 -12.84
C GLU A 169 2.74 14.57 -12.47
N THR A 170 3.66 14.01 -11.67
CA THR A 170 3.51 12.69 -11.06
C THR A 170 2.27 12.62 -10.18
N ILE A 171 2.06 13.61 -9.30
CA ILE A 171 0.87 13.65 -8.42
C ILE A 171 -0.42 13.71 -9.25
N LYS A 172 -0.47 14.56 -10.29
CA LYS A 172 -1.63 14.64 -11.20
C LYS A 172 -1.89 13.32 -11.90
N TYR A 173 -0.86 12.66 -12.41
CA TYR A 173 -1.00 11.35 -13.06
C TYR A 173 -1.60 10.33 -12.09
N THR A 174 -1.10 10.24 -10.86
CA THR A 174 -1.63 9.31 -9.86
C THR A 174 -3.09 9.63 -9.49
N LEU A 175 -3.43 10.91 -9.30
CA LEU A 175 -4.81 11.32 -9.02
C LEU A 175 -5.78 10.99 -10.17
N GLU A 176 -5.36 11.21 -11.42
CA GLU A 176 -6.16 10.90 -12.59
C GLU A 176 -6.29 9.37 -12.80
N ASP A 177 -5.19 8.64 -12.73
CA ASP A 177 -5.15 7.20 -12.98
C ASP A 177 -5.92 6.39 -11.92
N TRP A 178 -5.79 6.77 -10.65
CA TRP A 178 -6.37 5.99 -9.55
C TRP A 178 -7.77 6.47 -9.16
N TRP A 179 -8.03 7.77 -9.25
CA TRP A 179 -9.25 8.38 -8.72
C TRP A 179 -10.06 9.15 -9.77
N ASN A 180 -9.56 9.25 -11.01
CA ASN A 180 -10.12 10.10 -12.06
C ASN A 180 -10.29 11.58 -11.60
N VAL A 181 -9.39 12.04 -10.72
CA VAL A 181 -9.40 13.40 -10.17
C VAL A 181 -8.52 14.30 -11.04
N THR A 182 -9.15 15.26 -11.70
CA THR A 182 -8.49 16.18 -12.65
C THR A 182 -8.78 17.65 -12.36
N ASP A 183 -9.65 17.94 -11.40
CA ASP A 183 -10.05 19.29 -11.03
C ASP A 183 -10.66 19.35 -9.63
N ARG A 184 -11.12 20.55 -9.25
CA ARG A 184 -11.78 20.85 -7.98
C ARG A 184 -13.03 19.99 -7.74
N ASP A 185 -13.89 19.85 -8.74
CA ASP A 185 -15.20 19.25 -8.57
C ASP A 185 -15.09 17.73 -8.44
N SER A 186 -14.20 17.11 -9.23
CA SER A 186 -13.81 15.70 -9.07
C SER A 186 -13.15 15.44 -7.71
N THR A 187 -12.26 16.33 -7.24
CA THR A 187 -11.67 16.23 -5.89
C THR A 187 -12.76 16.19 -4.81
N LEU A 188 -13.68 17.17 -4.82
CA LEU A 188 -14.74 17.24 -3.82
C LEU A 188 -15.76 16.10 -3.95
N GLY A 189 -15.93 15.55 -5.15
CA GLY A 189 -16.73 14.35 -5.39
C GLY A 189 -16.15 13.14 -4.67
N ILE A 190 -14.84 12.88 -4.81
CA ILE A 190 -14.17 11.77 -4.13
C ILE A 190 -14.11 11.98 -2.62
N VAL A 191 -13.84 13.21 -2.14
CA VAL A 191 -13.88 13.51 -0.69
C VAL A 191 -15.26 13.16 -0.12
N ARG A 192 -16.35 13.55 -0.79
CA ARG A 192 -17.71 13.19 -0.34
C ARG A 192 -17.93 11.69 -0.33
N TRP A 193 -17.55 11.01 -1.41
CA TRP A 193 -17.70 9.57 -1.51
C TRP A 193 -16.95 8.85 -0.39
N LEU A 194 -15.70 9.21 -0.10
CA LEU A 194 -14.91 8.64 1.00
C LEU A 194 -15.56 8.81 2.38
N LEU A 195 -16.28 9.92 2.60
CA LEU A 195 -16.96 10.22 3.85
C LEU A 195 -18.32 9.53 4.00
N GLU A 196 -19.03 9.28 2.90
CA GLU A 196 -20.42 8.80 2.91
C GLU A 196 -20.56 7.31 2.57
N ASP A 197 -19.85 6.85 1.53
CA ASP A 197 -19.94 5.48 1.02
C ASP A 197 -18.58 4.76 1.19
N GLY A 198 -17.51 5.35 0.65
CA GLY A 198 -16.13 4.95 0.85
C GLY A 198 -15.86 3.46 0.68
N HIS A 199 -14.71 3.01 1.19
CA HIS A 199 -14.47 1.57 1.37
C HIS A 199 -15.01 1.08 2.71
N HIS A 200 -15.31 1.99 3.64
CA HIS A 200 -15.80 1.65 4.96
C HIS A 200 -17.27 1.23 5.01
N ALA A 201 -18.19 1.75 4.17
CA ALA A 201 -19.62 1.55 4.42
C ALA A 201 -20.05 0.08 4.42
N GLU A 202 -19.67 -0.69 3.39
CA GLU A 202 -20.02 -2.11 3.33
C GLU A 202 -19.36 -2.93 4.45
N ALA A 203 -18.14 -2.54 4.85
CA ALA A 203 -17.45 -3.16 5.98
C ALA A 203 -18.13 -2.84 7.32
N ASP A 204 -18.58 -1.60 7.50
CA ASP A 204 -19.31 -1.13 8.68
C ASP A 204 -20.68 -1.80 8.80
N GLU A 205 -21.37 -2.05 7.67
CA GLU A 205 -22.59 -2.85 7.61
C GLU A 205 -22.34 -4.29 8.07
N ALA A 206 -21.29 -4.94 7.55
CA ALA A 206 -20.91 -6.29 7.95
C ALA A 206 -20.52 -6.34 9.44
N LEU A 207 -19.78 -5.35 9.95
CA LEU A 207 -19.45 -5.22 11.36
C LEU A 207 -20.70 -5.05 12.25
N ALA A 208 -21.66 -4.24 11.81
CA ALA A 208 -22.93 -4.06 12.53
C ALA A 208 -23.74 -5.35 12.58
N GLU A 209 -23.74 -6.12 11.49
CA GLU A 209 -24.38 -7.42 11.42
C GLU A 209 -23.72 -8.43 12.37
N ILE A 210 -22.38 -8.51 12.36
CA ILE A 210 -21.59 -9.33 13.29
C ILE A 210 -21.90 -8.98 14.75
N ARG A 211 -21.94 -7.68 15.09
CA ARG A 211 -22.29 -7.24 16.45
C ARG A 211 -23.69 -7.66 16.87
N THR A 212 -24.63 -7.67 15.94
CA THR A 212 -26.03 -8.01 16.20
C THR A 212 -26.24 -9.51 16.36
N ARG A 213 -25.61 -10.31 15.49
CA ARG A 213 -25.83 -11.76 15.42
C ARG A 213 -24.83 -12.56 16.25
N GLY A 214 -23.66 -12.00 16.57
CA GLY A 214 -22.51 -12.73 17.09
C GLY A 214 -21.64 -13.26 15.96
N PHE A 215 -20.32 -13.13 16.12
CA PHE A 215 -19.33 -13.51 15.11
C PHE A 215 -19.38 -14.99 14.75
N GLU A 216 -19.65 -15.85 15.72
CA GLU A 216 -19.80 -17.29 15.57
C GLU A 216 -21.06 -17.72 14.79
N ASN A 217 -22.00 -16.79 14.56
CA ASN A 217 -23.28 -17.04 13.89
C ASN A 217 -23.29 -16.56 12.42
N ILE A 218 -22.14 -16.14 11.89
CA ILE A 218 -21.97 -15.89 10.46
C ILE A 218 -21.67 -17.21 9.77
N SER A 219 -22.52 -17.60 8.82
CA SER A 219 -22.38 -18.88 8.11
C SER A 219 -21.22 -18.88 7.13
N GLN A 220 -20.77 -20.07 6.71
CA GLN A 220 -19.76 -20.17 5.65
C GLN A 220 -20.26 -19.60 4.33
N GLU A 221 -21.54 -19.80 3.98
CA GLU A 221 -22.12 -19.24 2.75
C GLU A 221 -22.01 -17.72 2.70
N GLU A 222 -22.28 -17.04 3.81
CA GLU A 222 -22.13 -15.57 3.93
C GLU A 222 -20.67 -15.11 3.88
N ARG A 223 -19.73 -15.95 4.31
CA ARG A 223 -18.29 -15.64 4.25
C ARG A 223 -17.69 -15.82 2.85
N PHE A 224 -18.30 -16.64 2.01
CA PHE A 224 -17.89 -16.87 0.62
C PHE A 224 -18.71 -16.05 -0.39
N ASP A 225 -19.57 -15.15 0.08
CA ASP A 225 -20.32 -14.24 -0.77
C ASP A 225 -19.43 -13.09 -1.25
N GLU A 226 -18.86 -13.23 -2.45
CA GLU A 226 -17.97 -12.24 -3.08
C GLU A 226 -18.66 -10.90 -3.39
N ASP A 227 -20.00 -10.86 -3.39
CA ASP A 227 -20.77 -9.62 -3.61
C ASP A 227 -20.85 -8.75 -2.34
N ARG A 228 -20.28 -9.21 -1.21
CA ARG A 228 -20.35 -8.53 0.09
C ARG A 228 -19.00 -8.53 0.80
N LYS A 229 -18.75 -7.49 1.60
CA LYS A 229 -17.56 -7.39 2.46
C LYS A 229 -17.54 -8.30 3.70
N MET A 230 -18.54 -9.15 3.90
CA MET A 230 -18.64 -10.02 5.09
C MET A 230 -17.47 -11.01 5.19
N GLY A 231 -17.04 -11.60 4.07
CA GLY A 231 -15.89 -12.51 4.03
C GLY A 231 -14.60 -11.84 4.49
N ASP A 232 -14.28 -10.70 3.88
CA ASP A 232 -13.09 -9.89 4.20
C ASP A 232 -13.11 -9.42 5.66
N VAL A 233 -14.24 -8.89 6.13
CA VAL A 233 -14.38 -8.47 7.55
C VAL A 233 -14.17 -9.64 8.49
N CYS A 234 -14.72 -10.82 8.19
CA CYS A 234 -14.53 -11.99 9.03
C CYS A 234 -13.07 -12.44 9.07
N LEU A 235 -12.40 -12.49 7.92
CA LEU A 235 -11.00 -12.89 7.81
C LEU A 235 -10.08 -11.96 8.61
N ILE A 236 -10.24 -10.66 8.43
CA ILE A 236 -9.41 -9.67 9.13
C ILE A 236 -9.72 -9.62 10.62
N MET A 237 -11.00 -9.72 11.01
CA MET A 237 -11.38 -9.80 12.41
C MET A 237 -10.78 -11.03 13.10
N GLU A 238 -10.78 -12.20 12.45
CA GLU A 238 -10.10 -13.40 12.94
C GLU A 238 -8.60 -13.17 13.12
N ASN A 239 -7.92 -12.63 12.11
CA ASN A 239 -6.50 -12.32 12.19
C ASN A 239 -6.18 -11.35 13.34
N MET A 240 -6.96 -10.28 13.52
CA MET A 240 -6.78 -9.35 14.62
C MET A 240 -7.00 -10.02 15.99
N LEU A 241 -8.00 -10.91 16.10
CA LEU A 241 -8.30 -11.64 17.32
C LEU A 241 -7.18 -12.64 17.70
N GLU A 242 -6.64 -13.34 16.70
CA GLU A 242 -5.55 -14.30 16.87
C GLU A 242 -4.25 -13.61 17.30
N ASN A 243 -3.96 -12.44 16.74
CA ASN A 243 -2.76 -11.67 17.04
C ASN A 243 -2.89 -10.72 18.24
N GLY A 244 -4.09 -10.57 18.82
CA GLY A 244 -4.28 -9.70 19.98
C GLY A 244 -4.37 -8.20 19.64
N TRP A 245 -4.63 -7.83 18.39
CA TRP A 245 -4.64 -6.44 17.89
C TRP A 245 -5.94 -5.68 18.20
N TYR A 246 -6.48 -5.87 19.39
CA TYR A 246 -7.74 -5.27 19.85
C TYR A 246 -7.58 -4.83 21.31
N PRO A 247 -6.71 -3.84 21.57
CA PRO A 247 -6.45 -3.38 22.94
C PRO A 247 -7.76 -2.97 23.61
N GLN A 248 -7.84 -3.20 24.93
CA GLN A 248 -9.07 -3.07 25.72
C GLN A 248 -10.18 -4.10 25.38
N GLY A 249 -9.89 -5.11 24.56
CA GLY A 249 -10.82 -6.20 24.28
C GLY A 249 -11.91 -5.83 23.27
N LYS A 250 -11.67 -4.82 22.41
CA LYS A 250 -12.66 -4.28 21.49
C LYS A 250 -12.15 -4.26 20.06
N ILE A 251 -12.92 -4.86 19.16
CA ILE A 251 -12.75 -4.68 17.71
C ILE A 251 -13.35 -3.31 17.34
N PRO A 252 -12.76 -2.57 16.38
CA PRO A 252 -13.28 -1.29 15.92
C PRO A 252 -14.77 -1.32 15.58
N GLU A 253 -15.51 -0.27 15.94
CA GLU A 253 -16.91 -0.15 15.57
C GLU A 253 -17.10 0.19 14.09
N SER A 254 -16.09 0.85 13.52
CA SER A 254 -16.03 1.29 12.13
C SER A 254 -14.60 1.19 11.60
N VAL A 255 -14.45 0.99 10.30
CA VAL A 255 -13.16 1.02 9.58
C VAL A 255 -12.89 2.34 8.83
N ILE A 256 -13.70 3.38 9.09
CA ILE A 256 -13.66 4.67 8.39
C ILE A 256 -12.29 5.37 8.43
N ALA A 257 -11.43 5.09 9.41
CA ALA A 257 -10.11 5.69 9.46
C ALA A 257 -9.27 5.40 8.20
N TRP A 258 -9.48 4.24 7.54
CA TRP A 258 -8.85 3.93 6.25
C TRP A 258 -9.25 4.93 5.14
N ASP A 259 -10.49 5.40 5.14
CA ASP A 259 -10.94 6.44 4.21
C ASP A 259 -10.47 7.84 4.64
N LEU A 260 -10.48 8.14 5.95
CA LEU A 260 -10.11 9.47 6.47
C LEU A 260 -8.63 9.81 6.23
N VAL A 261 -7.71 8.85 6.38
CA VAL A 261 -6.29 9.07 6.02
C VAL A 261 -6.14 9.46 4.55
N ARG A 262 -6.98 8.88 3.66
CA ARG A 262 -7.00 9.15 2.22
C ARG A 262 -7.65 10.48 1.91
N VAL A 263 -8.67 10.92 2.66
CA VAL A 263 -9.23 12.27 2.55
C VAL A 263 -8.17 13.33 2.85
N VAL A 264 -7.37 13.15 3.92
CA VAL A 264 -6.28 14.09 4.26
C VAL A 264 -5.23 14.13 3.14
N ASN A 265 -4.77 12.97 2.65
CA ASN A 265 -3.79 12.92 1.57
C ASN A 265 -4.32 13.53 0.26
N LEU A 266 -5.57 13.21 -0.11
CA LEU A 266 -6.23 13.73 -1.31
C LEU A 266 -6.35 15.26 -1.25
N GLY A 267 -6.76 15.82 -0.11
CA GLY A 267 -6.82 17.26 0.09
C GLY A 267 -5.45 17.93 -0.15
N ARG A 268 -4.39 17.36 0.41
CA ARG A 268 -3.01 17.85 0.24
C ARG A 268 -2.55 17.78 -1.23
N TRP A 269 -2.70 16.62 -1.87
CA TRP A 269 -2.28 16.44 -3.26
C TRP A 269 -3.10 17.31 -4.23
N ALA A 270 -4.41 17.45 -4.01
CA ALA A 270 -5.25 18.34 -4.80
C ALA A 270 -4.80 19.81 -4.68
N TYR A 271 -4.34 20.25 -3.50
CA TYR A 271 -3.73 21.57 -3.34
C TYR A 271 -2.42 21.71 -4.13
N LEU A 272 -1.52 20.72 -4.04
CA LEU A 272 -0.26 20.72 -4.78
C LEU A 272 -0.47 20.74 -6.30
N CYS A 273 -1.53 20.09 -6.80
CA CYS A 273 -1.92 20.13 -8.21
C CYS A 273 -2.64 21.42 -8.63
N GLY A 274 -3.00 22.29 -7.67
CA GLY A 274 -3.76 23.52 -7.92
C GLY A 274 -5.26 23.30 -8.20
N TYR A 275 -5.80 22.14 -7.82
CA TYR A 275 -7.22 21.82 -7.97
C TYR A 275 -8.08 22.47 -6.88
N VAL A 276 -7.53 22.61 -5.68
CA VAL A 276 -8.14 23.35 -4.56
C VAL A 276 -7.16 24.41 -4.05
N ASN A 277 -7.69 25.44 -3.40
CA ASN A 277 -6.83 26.42 -2.72
C ASN A 277 -6.49 25.97 -1.28
N ALA A 278 -5.61 26.71 -0.60
CA ALA A 278 -5.15 26.36 0.75
C ALA A 278 -6.28 26.29 1.78
N ASP A 279 -7.24 27.22 1.75
CA ASP A 279 -8.37 27.22 2.69
C ASP A 279 -9.25 25.97 2.48
N GLU A 280 -9.47 25.58 1.23
CA GLU A 280 -10.24 24.38 0.88
C GLU A 280 -9.52 23.09 1.31
N MET A 281 -8.20 23.01 1.13
CA MET A 281 -7.39 21.89 1.62
C MET A 281 -7.53 21.73 3.13
N TRP A 282 -7.36 22.81 3.89
CA TRP A 282 -7.50 22.75 5.34
C TRP A 282 -8.93 22.41 5.78
N GLN A 283 -9.95 22.88 5.06
CA GLN A 283 -11.34 22.49 5.31
C GLN A 283 -11.58 20.99 5.05
N ILE A 284 -11.01 20.43 3.99
CA ILE A 284 -11.10 18.98 3.72
C ILE A 284 -10.48 18.18 4.88
N MET A 285 -9.28 18.56 5.33
CA MET A 285 -8.62 17.90 6.46
C MET A 285 -9.38 18.10 7.78
N GLN A 286 -9.98 19.27 7.98
CA GLN A 286 -10.82 19.54 9.15
C GLN A 286 -12.06 18.64 9.17
N VAL A 287 -12.74 18.44 8.04
CA VAL A 287 -13.88 17.51 7.97
C VAL A 287 -13.43 16.09 8.31
N ALA A 288 -12.28 15.64 7.80
CA ALA A 288 -11.75 14.32 8.15
C ALA A 288 -11.45 14.19 9.67
N ALA A 289 -10.87 15.24 10.26
CA ALA A 289 -10.61 15.29 11.69
C ALA A 289 -11.91 15.29 12.51
N ASP A 290 -12.90 16.09 12.12
CA ASP A 290 -14.21 16.17 12.79
C ASP A 290 -14.91 14.81 12.76
N THR A 291 -14.94 14.13 11.61
CA THR A 291 -15.47 12.78 11.50
C THR A 291 -14.69 11.78 12.37
N ALA A 292 -13.36 11.88 12.41
CA ALA A 292 -12.56 10.99 13.26
C ALA A 292 -12.88 11.18 14.76
N VAL A 293 -13.02 12.41 15.26
CA VAL A 293 -13.30 12.67 16.68
C VAL A 293 -14.74 12.35 17.10
N GLU A 294 -15.68 12.31 16.14
CA GLU A 294 -17.03 11.79 16.34
C GLU A 294 -17.02 10.26 16.54
N HIS A 295 -16.21 9.54 15.76
CA HIS A 295 -16.14 8.07 15.78
C HIS A 295 -15.22 7.51 16.86
N PHE A 296 -14.13 8.20 17.20
CA PHE A 296 -13.06 7.68 18.04
C PHE A 296 -12.75 8.60 19.23
N SER A 297 -12.16 8.02 20.26
CA SER A 297 -11.81 8.73 21.49
C SER A 297 -10.30 8.84 21.74
N SER A 298 -9.47 8.22 20.89
CA SER A 298 -8.01 8.35 20.94
C SER A 298 -7.32 7.94 19.63
N TRP A 299 -6.03 8.27 19.51
CA TRP A 299 -5.19 7.82 18.39
C TRP A 299 -5.10 6.30 18.31
N GLU A 300 -5.12 5.59 19.44
CA GLU A 300 -5.13 4.13 19.47
C GLU A 300 -6.40 3.54 18.84
N GLU A 301 -7.57 4.10 19.14
CA GLU A 301 -8.85 3.68 18.53
C GLU A 301 -8.88 3.99 17.03
N TYR A 302 -8.42 5.20 16.65
CA TYR A 302 -8.29 5.60 15.25
C TYR A 302 -7.33 4.68 14.47
N GLY A 303 -6.17 4.36 15.06
CA GLY A 303 -5.18 3.47 14.47
C GLY A 303 -5.70 2.05 14.27
N GLN A 304 -6.46 1.50 15.22
CA GLN A 304 -7.08 0.17 15.05
C GLN A 304 -8.11 0.14 13.91
N SER A 305 -8.91 1.21 13.79
CA SER A 305 -9.84 1.36 12.66
C SER A 305 -9.09 1.36 11.33
N PHE A 306 -7.93 2.04 11.26
CA PHE A 306 -7.08 2.06 10.09
C PHE A 306 -6.49 0.68 9.77
N VAL A 307 -5.97 -0.05 10.79
CA VAL A 307 -5.46 -1.42 10.64
C VAL A 307 -6.51 -2.34 10.04
N MET A 308 -7.70 -2.36 10.64
CA MET A 308 -8.78 -3.21 10.15
C MET A 308 -9.25 -2.80 8.76
N GLY A 309 -9.43 -1.50 8.51
CA GLY A 309 -9.88 -1.00 7.22
C GLY A 309 -8.91 -1.28 6.08
N ARG A 310 -7.60 -1.16 6.34
CA ARG A 310 -6.57 -1.46 5.36
C ARG A 310 -6.62 -2.93 4.93
N GLY A 311 -6.75 -3.86 5.87
CA GLY A 311 -6.91 -5.28 5.54
C GLY A 311 -8.22 -5.60 4.82
N VAL A 312 -9.34 -5.05 5.29
CA VAL A 312 -10.68 -5.36 4.73
C VAL A 312 -10.82 -4.85 3.31
N TRP A 313 -10.07 -3.80 2.94
CA TRP A 313 -10.08 -3.27 1.58
C TRP A 313 -9.79 -4.35 0.53
N HIS A 314 -8.74 -5.16 0.73
CA HIS A 314 -8.38 -6.27 -0.16
C HIS A 314 -8.73 -7.66 0.38
N GLY A 315 -9.21 -7.77 1.63
CA GLY A 315 -9.33 -9.06 2.30
C GLY A 315 -7.97 -9.70 2.58
N ASP A 316 -6.97 -8.89 2.88
CA ASP A 316 -5.58 -9.33 3.02
C ASP A 316 -5.02 -9.05 4.44
N PRO A 317 -4.69 -10.09 5.22
CA PRO A 317 -4.02 -9.94 6.51
C PRO A 317 -2.66 -9.23 6.45
N ASP A 318 -1.90 -9.36 5.36
CA ASP A 318 -0.57 -8.75 5.23
C ASP A 318 -0.68 -7.20 5.14
N ASP A 319 -1.76 -6.71 4.53
CA ASP A 319 -2.14 -5.29 4.51
C ASP A 319 -2.47 -4.78 5.94
N SER A 320 -3.06 -5.62 6.78
CA SER A 320 -3.31 -5.29 8.20
C SER A 320 -2.03 -5.27 9.01
N GLU A 321 -1.13 -6.23 8.79
CA GLU A 321 0.17 -6.30 9.46
C GLU A 321 1.01 -5.06 9.15
N THR A 322 1.10 -4.69 7.87
CA THR A 322 1.76 -3.45 7.43
C THR A 322 1.16 -2.23 8.13
N ALA A 323 -0.17 -2.11 8.16
CA ALA A 323 -0.84 -1.01 8.85
C ALA A 323 -0.56 -1.02 10.35
N LYS A 324 -0.46 -2.20 10.96
CA LYS A 324 -0.22 -2.38 12.39
C LYS A 324 1.16 -1.87 12.78
N GLU A 325 2.18 -2.18 12.01
CA GLU A 325 3.55 -1.70 12.22
C GLU A 325 3.62 -0.17 12.16
N ILE A 326 2.97 0.44 11.16
CA ILE A 326 2.90 1.91 11.01
C ILE A 326 2.19 2.55 12.20
N VAL A 327 1.09 1.96 12.66
CA VAL A 327 0.34 2.46 13.83
C VAL A 327 1.17 2.34 15.11
N GLU A 328 1.92 1.27 15.30
CA GLU A 328 2.83 1.13 16.45
C GLU A 328 3.92 2.21 16.42
N LEU A 329 4.57 2.40 15.27
CA LEU A 329 5.55 3.47 15.07
C LEU A 329 4.97 4.83 15.46
N LEU A 330 3.76 5.15 14.99
CA LEU A 330 3.11 6.42 15.29
C LEU A 330 2.69 6.56 16.76
N LEU A 331 2.37 5.49 17.46
CA LEU A 331 1.99 5.53 18.88
C LEU A 331 3.19 5.57 19.84
N GLU A 332 4.35 5.07 19.41
CA GLU A 332 5.50 4.86 20.29
C GLU A 332 6.63 5.88 20.07
N ASN A 333 6.85 6.30 18.83
CA ASN A 333 7.98 7.18 18.49
C ASN A 333 7.72 8.64 18.92
N ASP A 334 8.64 9.23 19.70
CA ASP A 334 8.53 10.60 20.22
C ASP A 334 8.48 11.69 19.13
N GLU A 335 8.98 11.41 17.93
CA GLU A 335 8.91 12.30 16.76
C GLU A 335 7.58 12.20 16.01
N SER A 336 6.70 11.28 16.41
CA SER A 336 5.40 11.08 15.79
C SER A 336 4.47 12.28 15.96
N PRO A 337 3.71 12.66 14.91
CA PRO A 337 2.68 13.67 15.02
C PRO A 337 1.58 13.27 16.01
N TRP A 338 1.34 11.98 16.27
CA TRP A 338 0.36 11.51 17.26
C TRP A 338 0.85 11.68 18.71
N LYS A 339 2.17 11.83 18.92
CA LYS A 339 2.76 12.15 20.23
C LYS A 339 2.83 13.66 20.46
N GLN A 340 2.97 14.42 19.38
CA GLN A 340 3.07 15.87 19.40
C GLN A 340 1.71 16.56 19.44
N SER A 341 0.67 15.93 18.89
CA SER A 341 -0.70 16.44 18.88
C SER A 341 -1.61 15.62 19.82
N TYR A 342 -2.28 16.32 20.73
CA TYR A 342 -3.26 15.68 21.61
C TYR A 342 -4.55 15.35 20.85
N TRP A 343 -5.07 14.14 21.07
CA TRP A 343 -6.44 13.82 20.67
C TRP A 343 -7.41 14.76 21.40
N THR A 344 -8.09 15.61 20.65
CA THR A 344 -8.98 16.63 21.20
C THR A 344 -10.35 16.51 20.55
N LYS A 345 -11.39 16.27 21.36
CA LYS A 345 -12.79 16.26 20.93
C LYS A 345 -13.38 17.66 20.87
#